data_AF-A0A816L6T2-F1
#
_entry.id   AF-A0A816L6T2-F1
#
_cell.length_a   1.000
_cell.length_b   1.000
_cell.length_c   1.000
_cell.angle_alpha   90.00
_cell.angle_beta   90.00
_cell.angle_gamma   90.00
#
_symmetry.space_group_name_H-M   'P 1'
#
loop_
_entity.id
_entity.type
_entity.pdbx_description
1 polymer ?
#
loop_
_entity_poly.entity_id
_entity_poly.type
_entity_poly.pdbx_seq_one_letter_code
_entity_poly.pdbx_strand_id
1 'polypeptide(L)'
;MPFDDNTFDGAYSIEATCHAPKLEEVYAEIYRVLKPGSLYVSYEWVTTDKFNAEDEEHVEVIQGIERGDALPGLRAYSDIAEAAKKVGFQVVKEKDLAAPPAEPWWTRLKMGRLAYWRNHIVVQILSAVGVAPKGTVDVHEMLFKTADFLSRGGETEIFSPMHMILCRKPMS
;
A
#
# COMPACT_ATOMS: atom_id res chain seq x y z
N MET A 1 -9.83 14.99 -10.44
CA MET A 1 -8.70 15.91 -10.20
C MET A 1 -8.99 17.25 -10.86
N PRO A 2 -8.71 18.40 -10.21
CA PRO A 2 -9.00 19.74 -10.75
C PRO A 2 -7.93 20.20 -11.75
N PHE A 3 -7.61 19.35 -12.73
CA PHE A 3 -6.67 19.63 -13.82
C PHE A 3 -7.34 19.34 -15.15
N ASP A 4 -6.94 20.08 -16.19
CA ASP A 4 -7.41 19.87 -17.55
C ASP A 4 -6.86 18.55 -18.13
N ASP A 5 -7.51 18.08 -19.20
CA ASP A 5 -7.07 16.90 -19.95
C ASP A 5 -5.68 17.14 -20.57
N ASN A 6 -4.87 16.10 -20.67
CA ASN A 6 -3.57 16.15 -21.36
C ASN A 6 -2.62 17.26 -20.85
N THR A 7 -2.61 17.48 -19.54
CA THR A 7 -1.79 18.52 -18.89
C THR A 7 -0.35 18.07 -18.64
N PHE A 8 -0.15 16.85 -18.14
CA PHE A 8 1.14 16.41 -17.59
C PHE A 8 1.90 15.48 -18.55
N ASP A 9 3.23 15.62 -18.58
CA ASP A 9 4.14 14.80 -19.41
C ASP A 9 4.50 13.45 -18.76
N GLY A 10 4.11 13.24 -17.50
CA GLY A 10 4.26 12.00 -16.76
C GLY A 10 3.61 12.09 -15.38
N ALA A 11 3.42 10.95 -14.73
CA ALA A 11 2.85 10.87 -13.39
C ALA A 11 3.48 9.71 -12.61
N TYR A 12 3.41 9.80 -11.29
CA TYR A 12 3.72 8.67 -10.42
C TYR A 12 2.74 8.63 -9.25
N SER A 13 2.47 7.44 -8.74
CA SER A 13 1.87 7.24 -7.43
C SER A 13 2.69 6.18 -6.70
N ILE A 14 3.03 6.46 -5.45
CA ILE A 14 3.79 5.54 -4.61
C ILE A 14 2.91 5.29 -3.40
N GLU A 15 2.38 4.07 -3.30
CA GLU A 15 1.65 3.60 -2.11
C GLU A 15 0.44 4.51 -1.75
N ALA A 16 -0.19 5.12 -2.75
CA ALA A 16 -1.26 6.10 -2.54
C ALA A 16 -2.62 5.59 -3.03
N THR A 17 -2.63 4.89 -4.14
CA THR A 17 -3.82 4.38 -4.84
C THR A 17 -4.44 3.15 -4.19
N CYS A 18 -3.71 2.48 -3.30
CA CYS A 18 -4.22 1.40 -2.47
C CYS A 18 -5.40 1.83 -1.59
N HIS A 19 -5.47 3.12 -1.19
CA HIS A 19 -6.58 3.68 -0.43
C HIS A 19 -7.83 3.97 -1.27
N ALA A 20 -7.73 3.94 -2.60
CA ALA A 20 -8.87 4.17 -3.48
C ALA A 20 -9.81 2.95 -3.43
N PRO A 21 -11.13 3.11 -3.22
CA PRO A 21 -12.07 1.98 -3.26
C PRO A 21 -12.08 1.25 -4.61
N LYS A 22 -11.94 2.01 -5.71
CA LYS A 22 -11.83 1.47 -7.06
C LYS A 22 -10.62 2.06 -7.76
N LEU A 23 -9.73 1.18 -8.23
CA LEU A 23 -8.47 1.59 -8.83
C LEU A 23 -8.70 2.24 -10.20
N GLU A 24 -9.68 1.73 -10.95
CA GLU A 24 -10.05 2.25 -12.27
C GLU A 24 -10.49 3.72 -12.21
N GLU A 25 -11.12 4.18 -11.12
CA GLU A 25 -11.55 5.57 -10.99
C GLU A 25 -10.35 6.52 -10.87
N VAL A 26 -9.35 6.16 -10.06
CA VAL A 26 -8.14 6.97 -9.90
C VAL A 26 -7.24 6.87 -11.13
N TYR A 27 -7.10 5.67 -11.70
CA TYR A 27 -6.34 5.47 -12.94
C TYR A 27 -6.98 6.21 -14.12
N ALA A 28 -8.31 6.28 -14.22
CA ALA A 28 -9.00 7.04 -15.25
C ALA A 28 -8.68 8.54 -15.17
N GLU A 29 -8.65 9.11 -13.96
CA GLU A 29 -8.27 10.50 -13.78
C GLU A 29 -6.80 10.74 -14.13
N ILE A 30 -5.89 9.83 -13.77
CA ILE A 30 -4.47 9.91 -14.15
C ILE A 30 -4.33 9.82 -15.68
N TYR A 31 -5.05 8.89 -16.31
CA TYR A 31 -5.08 8.74 -17.77
C TYR A 31 -5.58 10.02 -18.46
N ARG A 32 -6.65 10.63 -17.95
CA ARG A 32 -7.24 11.85 -18.50
C ARG A 32 -6.24 13.00 -18.50
N VAL A 33 -5.56 13.24 -17.38
CA VAL A 33 -4.66 14.40 -17.22
C VAL A 33 -3.28 14.19 -17.85
N LEU A 34 -2.89 12.96 -18.21
CA LEU A 34 -1.64 12.68 -18.92
C LEU A 34 -1.75 12.99 -20.42
N LYS A 35 -0.68 13.51 -21.02
CA LYS A 35 -0.58 13.65 -22.47
C LYS A 35 -0.43 12.29 -23.17
N PRO A 36 -0.88 12.14 -24.43
CA PRO A 36 -0.58 10.95 -25.23
C PRO A 36 0.93 10.66 -25.29
N GLY A 37 1.31 9.39 -25.15
CA GLY A 37 2.71 8.95 -25.11
C GLY A 37 3.39 9.03 -23.73
N SER A 38 2.81 9.76 -22.77
CA SER A 38 3.39 9.91 -21.44
C SER A 38 3.35 8.64 -20.61
N LEU A 39 4.26 8.58 -19.63
CA LEU A 39 4.42 7.45 -18.72
C LEU A 39 3.80 7.72 -17.35
N TYR A 40 3.24 6.66 -16.78
CA TYR A 40 2.73 6.60 -15.42
C TYR A 40 3.39 5.43 -14.69
N VAL A 41 3.92 5.65 -13.49
CA VAL A 41 4.38 4.55 -12.62
C VAL A 41 3.55 4.49 -11.35
N SER A 42 3.08 3.29 -10.98
CA SER A 42 2.35 3.04 -9.73
C SER A 42 3.11 2.02 -8.90
N TYR A 43 3.25 2.26 -7.59
CA TYR A 43 3.58 1.21 -6.60
C TYR A 43 2.31 0.92 -5.81
N GLU A 44 1.83 -0.31 -5.94
CA GLU A 44 0.62 -0.77 -5.27
C GLU A 44 0.94 -1.70 -4.11
N TRP A 45 0.11 -1.60 -3.09
CA TRP A 45 0.00 -2.59 -2.03
C TRP A 45 -0.95 -3.70 -2.49
N VAL A 46 -0.47 -4.94 -2.51
CA VAL A 46 -1.19 -6.07 -3.10
C VAL A 46 -1.04 -7.33 -2.26
N THR A 47 -2.02 -8.23 -2.39
CA THR A 47 -1.79 -9.65 -2.11
C THR A 47 -1.03 -10.30 -3.27
N THR A 48 -0.08 -11.17 -2.95
CA THR A 48 0.76 -11.86 -3.93
C THR A 48 0.13 -13.18 -4.37
N ASP A 49 0.81 -13.91 -5.25
CA ASP A 49 0.45 -15.28 -5.65
C ASP A 49 0.52 -16.31 -4.50
N LYS A 50 1.16 -15.96 -3.38
CA LYS A 50 1.24 -16.80 -2.18
C LYS A 50 0.07 -16.64 -1.23
N PHE A 51 -0.71 -15.58 -1.38
CA PHE A 51 -1.91 -15.40 -0.57
C PHE A 51 -2.94 -16.49 -0.87
N ASN A 52 -3.56 -17.02 0.18
CA ASN A 52 -4.56 -18.07 0.09
C ASN A 52 -5.77 -17.65 0.94
N ALA A 53 -6.91 -17.41 0.29
CA ALA A 53 -8.12 -16.96 0.97
C ALA A 53 -8.78 -18.05 1.84
N GLU A 54 -8.40 -19.32 1.67
CA GLU A 54 -8.87 -20.44 2.49
C GLU A 54 -7.96 -20.69 3.70
N ASP A 55 -6.83 -19.99 3.82
CA ASP A 55 -5.94 -20.05 4.96
C ASP A 55 -6.32 -18.94 5.97
N GLU A 56 -6.82 -19.34 7.13
CA GLU A 56 -7.28 -18.42 8.17
C GLU A 56 -6.17 -17.47 8.65
N GLU A 57 -4.91 -17.93 8.67
CA GLU A 57 -3.78 -17.09 9.07
C GLU A 57 -3.49 -16.01 8.02
N HIS A 58 -3.50 -16.39 6.73
CA HIS A 58 -3.31 -15.43 5.65
C HIS A 58 -4.41 -14.36 5.68
N VAL A 59 -5.66 -14.76 5.86
CA VAL A 59 -6.81 -13.85 5.95
C VAL A 59 -6.68 -12.92 7.16
N GLU A 60 -6.31 -13.44 8.34
CA GLU A 60 -6.08 -12.64 9.53
C GLU A 60 -5.02 -11.55 9.29
N VAL A 61 -3.89 -11.93 8.68
CA VAL A 61 -2.78 -11.01 8.41
C VAL A 61 -3.21 -9.90 7.45
N ILE A 62 -3.84 -10.24 6.33
CA ILE A 62 -4.29 -9.26 5.33
C ILE A 62 -5.34 -8.32 5.92
N GLN A 63 -6.34 -8.83 6.64
CA GLN A 63 -7.34 -7.98 7.29
C GLN A 63 -6.73 -7.09 8.39
N GLY A 64 -5.70 -7.58 9.08
CA GLY A 64 -4.93 -6.81 10.04
C GLY A 64 -4.22 -5.60 9.41
N ILE A 65 -3.61 -5.79 8.23
CA ILE A 65 -3.02 -4.71 7.42
C ILE A 65 -4.12 -3.75 6.97
N GLU A 66 -5.19 -4.25 6.36
CA GLU A 66 -6.29 -3.41 5.85
C GLU A 66 -6.90 -2.53 6.93
N ARG A 67 -7.15 -3.09 8.11
CA ARG A 67 -7.70 -2.34 9.24
C ARG A 67 -6.71 -1.31 9.79
N GLY A 68 -5.44 -1.69 9.90
CA GLY A 68 -4.38 -0.85 10.43
C GLY A 68 -4.07 0.37 9.59
N ASP A 69 -4.05 0.17 8.28
CA ASP A 69 -3.71 1.19 7.28
C ASP A 69 -4.96 1.82 6.62
N ALA A 70 -6.16 1.50 7.12
CA ALA A 70 -7.44 1.97 6.62
C ALA A 70 -7.61 1.75 5.10
N LEU A 71 -7.30 0.55 4.64
CA LEU A 71 -7.46 0.14 3.25
C LEU A 71 -8.88 -0.40 3.01
N PRO A 72 -9.50 -0.09 1.87
CA PRO A 72 -10.83 -0.60 1.50
C PRO A 72 -10.85 -2.11 1.18
N GLY A 73 -9.68 -2.74 1.12
CA GLY A 73 -9.45 -4.11 0.70
C GLY A 73 -8.23 -4.19 -0.22
N LEU A 74 -7.27 -5.06 0.11
CA LEU A 74 -6.11 -5.31 -0.74
C LEU A 74 -6.53 -6.10 -1.99
N ARG A 75 -5.98 -5.70 -3.13
CA ARG A 75 -6.24 -6.34 -4.42
C ARG A 75 -5.19 -7.41 -4.67
N ALA A 76 -5.54 -8.42 -5.48
CA ALA A 76 -4.53 -9.33 -6.00
C ALA A 76 -3.60 -8.56 -6.94
N TYR A 77 -2.30 -8.89 -6.92
CA TYR A 77 -1.31 -8.27 -7.80
C TYR A 77 -1.72 -8.33 -9.28
N SER A 78 -2.39 -9.41 -9.69
CA SER A 78 -2.90 -9.62 -11.05
C SER A 78 -3.97 -8.60 -11.47
N ASP A 79 -4.70 -8.03 -10.52
CA ASP A 79 -5.79 -7.10 -10.81
C ASP A 79 -5.27 -5.70 -11.19
N ILE A 80 -4.05 -5.37 -10.77
CA ILE A 80 -3.46 -4.04 -10.96
C ILE A 80 -3.25 -3.72 -12.44
N ALA A 81 -2.57 -4.62 -13.16
CA ALA A 81 -2.34 -4.46 -14.59
C ALA A 81 -3.66 -4.47 -15.38
N GLU A 82 -4.63 -5.30 -14.97
CA GLU A 82 -5.94 -5.35 -15.63
C GLU A 82 -6.75 -4.07 -15.41
N ALA A 83 -6.72 -3.48 -14.22
CA ALA A 83 -7.35 -2.18 -13.95
C ALA A 83 -6.76 -1.07 -14.84
N ALA A 84 -5.43 -1.02 -14.99
CA ALA A 84 -4.76 -0.06 -15.87
C ALA A 84 -5.17 -0.24 -17.34
N LYS A 85 -5.21 -1.49 -17.83
CA LYS A 85 -5.62 -1.81 -19.20
C LYS A 85 -7.08 -1.42 -19.47
N LYS A 86 -8.00 -1.69 -18.52
CA LYS A 86 -9.43 -1.33 -18.66
C LYS A 86 -9.63 0.18 -18.86
N VAL A 87 -8.78 1.00 -18.26
CA VAL A 87 -8.81 2.46 -18.42
C VAL A 87 -8.24 2.92 -19.77
N GLY A 88 -7.40 2.11 -20.41
CA GLY A 88 -6.77 2.41 -21.70
C GLY A 88 -5.26 2.57 -21.65
N PHE A 89 -4.62 2.39 -20.48
CA PHE A 89 -3.16 2.33 -20.41
C PHE A 89 -2.61 1.09 -21.09
N GLN A 90 -1.44 1.24 -21.72
CA GLN A 90 -0.58 0.12 -22.11
C GLN A 90 0.39 -0.18 -20.97
N VAL A 91 0.31 -1.38 -20.40
CA VAL A 91 1.28 -1.83 -19.40
C VAL A 91 2.60 -2.14 -20.10
N VAL A 92 3.63 -1.35 -19.82
CA VAL A 92 4.98 -1.46 -20.41
C VAL A 92 5.85 -2.40 -19.60
N LYS A 93 5.71 -2.36 -18.27
CA LYS A 93 6.48 -3.20 -17.35
C LYS A 93 5.67 -3.42 -16.08
N GLU A 94 5.77 -4.63 -15.54
CA GLU A 94 5.20 -5.00 -14.25
C GLU A 94 6.26 -5.79 -13.48
N LYS A 95 6.46 -5.46 -12.21
CA LYS A 95 7.44 -6.11 -11.37
C LYS A 95 7.13 -5.87 -9.90
N ASP A 96 7.20 -6.92 -9.09
CA ASP A 96 7.32 -6.76 -7.64
C ASP A 96 8.73 -6.28 -7.27
N LEU A 97 8.84 -5.06 -6.74
CA LEU A 97 10.10 -4.48 -6.29
C LEU A 97 10.43 -4.80 -4.84
N ALA A 98 9.49 -5.41 -4.09
CA ALA A 98 9.75 -5.95 -2.76
C ALA A 98 10.39 -7.34 -2.80
N ALA A 99 10.25 -8.05 -3.92
CA ALA A 99 10.90 -9.33 -4.17
C ALA A 99 12.43 -9.18 -4.39
N PRO A 100 13.22 -10.26 -4.26
CA PRO A 100 14.65 -10.23 -4.55
C PRO A 100 14.98 -9.55 -5.90
N PRO A 101 15.99 -8.67 -5.96
CA PRO A 101 17.11 -8.51 -5.02
C PRO A 101 16.87 -7.51 -3.87
N ALA A 102 15.63 -7.07 -3.63
CA ALA A 102 15.37 -6.23 -2.46
C ALA A 102 15.66 -6.99 -1.16
N GLU A 103 16.16 -6.26 -0.16
CA GLU A 103 16.36 -6.78 1.18
C GLU A 103 15.01 -6.91 1.92
N PRO A 104 14.89 -7.80 2.92
CA PRO A 104 13.68 -7.99 3.74
C PRO A 104 13.15 -6.69 4.38
N TRP A 105 12.25 -5.98 3.70
CA TRP A 105 11.77 -4.64 4.08
C TRP A 105 11.08 -4.63 5.45
N TRP A 106 10.40 -5.72 5.81
CA TRP A 106 9.70 -5.89 7.08
C TRP A 106 10.63 -5.85 8.30
N THR A 107 11.93 -6.11 8.14
CA THR A 107 12.90 -6.02 9.23
C THR A 107 12.96 -4.62 9.85
N ARG A 108 12.62 -3.59 9.08
CA ARG A 108 12.58 -2.19 9.52
C ARG A 108 11.35 -1.86 10.37
N LEU A 109 10.31 -2.67 10.31
CA LEU A 109 9.07 -2.50 11.09
C LEU A 109 9.14 -3.20 12.45
N LYS A 110 10.01 -4.20 12.59
CA LYS A 110 10.17 -4.95 13.83
C LYS A 110 10.70 -4.07 14.96
N MET A 111 9.87 -3.90 15.99
CA MET A 111 10.27 -3.26 17.24
C MET A 111 10.46 -4.30 18.34
N GLY A 112 11.61 -4.27 19.00
CA GLY A 112 11.89 -5.16 20.13
C GLY A 112 10.92 -4.91 21.30
N ARG A 113 10.49 -5.99 21.96
CA ARG A 113 9.52 -5.95 23.08
C ARG A 113 9.86 -4.93 24.17
N LEU A 114 11.14 -4.80 24.53
CA LEU A 114 11.59 -3.84 25.53
C LEU A 114 11.42 -2.38 25.06
N ALA A 115 11.73 -2.12 23.79
CA ALA A 115 11.57 -0.79 23.20
C ALA A 115 10.09 -0.42 23.10
N TYR A 116 9.23 -1.36 22.69
CA TYR A 116 7.78 -1.19 22.71
C TYR A 116 7.27 -0.87 24.11
N TRP A 117 7.60 -1.69 25.11
CA TRP A 117 7.14 -1.50 26.49
C TRP A 117 7.54 -0.13 27.05
N ARG A 118 8.78 0.30 26.82
CA ARG A 118 9.25 1.63 27.22
C ARG A 118 8.42 2.73 26.55
N ASN A 119 8.23 2.64 25.24
CA ASN A 119 7.47 3.65 24.49
C ASN A 119 6.01 3.70 24.95
N HIS A 120 5.40 2.53 25.19
CA HIS A 120 4.03 2.41 25.68
C HIS A 120 3.83 3.11 27.03
N ILE A 121 4.73 2.89 28.00
CA ILE A 121 4.66 3.58 29.31
C ILE A 121 4.77 5.09 29.13
N VAL A 122 5.70 5.56 28.31
CA VAL A 122 5.88 7.01 28.06
C VAL A 122 4.60 7.60 27.45
N VAL A 123 4.01 6.94 26.45
CA VAL A 123 2.75 7.39 25.82
C VAL A 123 1.60 7.42 26.82
N GLN A 124 1.47 6.40 27.68
CA GLN A 124 0.45 6.37 28.72
C GLN A 124 0.60 7.53 29.72
N ILE A 125 1.82 7.78 30.20
CA ILE A 125 2.09 8.89 31.14
C ILE A 125 1.77 10.23 30.46
N LEU A 126 2.26 10.47 29.25
CA LEU A 126 2.04 11.72 28.52
C LEU A 126 0.55 11.96 28.24
N SER A 127 -0.21 10.91 27.94
CA SER A 127 -1.67 11.01 27.73
C SER A 127 -2.40 11.27 29.06
N ALA A 128 -2.01 10.58 30.14
CA ALA A 128 -2.62 10.73 31.46
C ALA A 128 -2.44 12.13 32.05
N VAL A 129 -1.27 12.76 31.84
CA VAL A 129 -1.00 14.13 32.31
C VAL A 129 -1.51 15.21 31.33
N GLY A 130 -2.14 14.82 30.23
CA GLY A 130 -2.75 15.73 29.25
C GLY A 130 -1.79 16.40 28.28
N VAL A 131 -0.53 15.95 28.20
CA VAL A 131 0.45 16.43 27.21
C VAL A 131 0.18 15.82 25.84
N ALA A 132 -0.16 14.53 25.79
CA ALA A 132 -0.61 13.86 24.57
C ALA A 132 -2.15 13.90 24.47
N PRO A 133 -2.71 14.04 23.25
CA PRO A 133 -4.16 13.98 23.04
C PRO A 133 -4.82 12.72 23.59
N LYS A 134 -6.14 12.79 23.82
CA LYS A 134 -6.93 11.59 24.13
C LYS A 134 -6.89 10.64 22.93
N GLY A 135 -6.78 9.34 23.20
CA GLY A 135 -6.69 8.30 22.17
C GLY A 135 -5.28 8.02 21.64
N THR A 136 -4.24 8.76 22.07
CA THR A 136 -2.85 8.47 21.64
C THR A 136 -2.39 7.08 22.05
N VAL A 137 -2.83 6.57 23.21
CA VAL A 137 -2.53 5.19 23.63
C VAL A 137 -3.15 4.18 22.66
N ASP A 138 -4.41 4.36 22.29
CA ASP A 138 -5.12 3.47 21.35
C ASP A 138 -4.46 3.49 19.96
N VAL A 139 -4.05 4.69 19.48
CA VAL A 139 -3.31 4.83 18.22
C VAL A 139 -1.96 4.13 18.30
N HIS A 140 -1.23 4.27 19.41
CA HIS A 140 0.05 3.60 19.60
C HIS A 140 -0.09 2.07 19.59
N GLU A 141 -1.10 1.52 20.26
CA GLU A 141 -1.38 0.09 20.24
C GLU A 141 -1.78 -0.41 18.86
N MET A 142 -2.63 0.35 18.15
CA MET A 142 -3.03 0.06 16.78
C MET A 142 -1.81 -0.02 15.86
N LEU A 143 -0.97 1.02 15.83
CA LEU A 143 0.22 1.09 14.98
C LEU A 143 1.20 -0.06 15.24
N PHE A 144 1.35 -0.47 16.51
CA PHE A 144 2.20 -1.61 16.85
C PHE A 144 1.65 -2.93 16.31
N LYS A 145 0.34 -3.16 16.45
CA LYS A 145 -0.32 -4.35 15.88
C LYS A 145 -0.25 -4.35 14.36
N THR A 146 -0.46 -3.21 13.71
CA THR A 146 -0.32 -3.07 12.26
C THR A 146 1.09 -3.38 11.79
N ALA A 147 2.12 -2.92 12.50
CA ALA A 147 3.51 -3.25 12.19
C ALA A 147 3.80 -4.76 12.30
N ASP A 148 3.16 -5.46 13.24
CA ASP A 148 3.24 -6.93 13.35
C ASP A 148 2.60 -7.62 12.13
N PHE A 149 1.39 -7.23 11.74
CA PHE A 149 0.72 -7.78 10.56
C PHE A 149 1.49 -7.49 9.26
N LEU A 150 1.98 -6.26 9.05
CA LEU A 150 2.85 -5.93 7.93
C LEU A 150 4.12 -6.80 7.93
N SER A 151 4.71 -7.04 9.10
CA SER A 151 5.90 -7.89 9.21
C SER A 151 5.60 -9.34 8.83
N ARG A 152 4.52 -9.92 9.36
CA ARG A 152 4.07 -11.28 9.03
C ARG A 152 3.73 -11.41 7.55
N GLY A 153 3.07 -10.41 6.96
CA GLY A 153 2.74 -10.36 5.54
C GLY A 153 3.98 -10.35 4.64
N GLY A 154 5.02 -9.62 5.04
CA GLY A 154 6.32 -9.65 4.37
C GLY A 154 7.07 -10.98 4.55
N GLU A 155 7.11 -11.52 5.77
CA GLU A 155 7.80 -12.80 6.08
C GLU A 155 7.22 -14.00 5.34
N THR A 156 5.89 -14.05 5.24
CA THR A 156 5.16 -15.10 4.50
C THR A 156 5.08 -14.78 3.00
N GLU A 157 5.53 -13.59 2.60
CA GLU A 157 5.51 -13.08 1.23
C GLU A 157 4.11 -13.06 0.60
N ILE A 158 3.04 -13.08 1.40
CA ILE A 158 1.64 -13.00 0.94
C ILE A 158 1.21 -11.56 0.61
N PHE A 159 2.01 -10.58 1.04
CA PHE A 159 1.78 -9.16 0.86
C PHE A 159 3.03 -8.50 0.26
N SER A 160 2.84 -7.66 -0.76
CA SER A 160 3.89 -6.78 -1.28
C SER A 160 3.43 -5.31 -1.21
N PRO A 161 4.23 -4.41 -0.62
CA PRO A 161 3.96 -2.96 -0.62
C PRO A 161 4.43 -2.26 -1.90
N MET A 162 5.17 -2.94 -2.77
CA MET A 162 5.88 -2.32 -3.91
C MET A 162 5.67 -3.08 -5.21
N HIS A 163 4.42 -3.49 -5.49
CA HIS A 163 4.07 -4.04 -6.80
C HIS A 163 4.03 -2.91 -7.83
N MET A 164 5.08 -2.83 -8.65
CA MET A 164 5.25 -1.75 -9.62
C MET A 164 4.59 -2.09 -10.95
N ILE A 165 3.76 -1.18 -11.45
CA ILE A 165 3.40 -1.11 -12.86
C ILE A 165 3.93 0.18 -13.50
N LEU A 166 4.53 0.06 -14.67
CA LEU A 166 4.85 1.16 -15.57
C LEU A 166 3.87 1.10 -16.74
N CYS A 167 3.10 2.16 -16.89
CA CYS A 167 2.08 2.32 -17.89
C CYS A 167 2.44 3.43 -18.88
N ARG A 168 1.93 3.33 -20.10
CA ARG A 168 1.99 4.37 -21.12
C ARG A 168 0.58 4.72 -21.58
N LYS A 169 0.27 6.01 -21.64
CA LYS A 169 -0.92 6.47 -22.37
C LYS A 169 -0.63 6.32 -23.88
N PRO A 170 -1.46 5.61 -24.66
CA PRO A 170 -1.26 5.48 -26.10
C PRO A 170 -1.10 6.84 -26.81
N MET A 171 -0.38 6.84 -27.94
CA MET A 171 -0.23 8.05 -28.79
C MET A 171 -1.53 8.42 -29.54
N SER A 172 -2.43 7.45 -29.70
CA SER A 172 -3.69 7.53 -30.45
C SER A 172 -4.75 6.65 -29.81
#